data_AF-A0ABD2NZK2-F1
#
_entry.id   AF-A0ABD2NZK2-F1
#
_cell.length_a   1.000
_cell.length_b   1.000
_cell.length_c   1.000
_cell.angle_alpha   90.00
_cell.angle_beta   90.00
_cell.angle_gamma   90.00
#
_symmetry.space_group_name_H-M   'P 1'
#
loop_
_entity.id
_entity.type
_entity.pdbx_description
1 polymer ?
#
loop_
_entity_poly.entity_id
_entity_poly.type
_entity_poly.pdbx_seq_one_letter_code
_entity_poly.pdbx_strand_id
1 'polypeptide(L)'
;MLKTPVAIVIYDPFMNIFQQKTLNEIIQSFEELSAIALALDHILQHHVNIIGDRTLVLSENQSILQSITEMKIDLSTTIIHRKLLWGLHNLKDLNIDVCFMWVKAHMGIPSNEKVDKAAKMASTLKVETSECAPSDIYLVFKRKLFNSG
;
A
#
# COMPACT_ATOMS: atom_id res chain seq x y z
N MET A 1 -22.03 6.08 12.23
CA MET A 1 -21.94 4.77 11.55
C MET A 1 -20.47 4.43 11.45
N LEU A 2 -20.01 3.37 12.10
CA LEU A 2 -18.64 2.87 11.93
C LEU A 2 -18.52 2.34 10.49
N LYS A 3 -17.57 2.86 9.72
CA LYS A 3 -17.30 2.35 8.37
C LYS A 3 -16.79 0.91 8.47
N THR A 4 -17.23 0.06 7.55
CA THR A 4 -16.68 -1.29 7.39
C THR A 4 -15.16 -1.21 7.21
N PRO A 5 -14.36 -2.04 7.91
CA PRO A 5 -12.92 -2.01 7.77
C PRO A 5 -12.53 -2.41 6.34
N VAL A 6 -11.68 -1.61 5.71
CA VAL A 6 -11.13 -1.91 4.39
C VAL A 6 -9.78 -2.58 4.56
N ALA A 7 -9.57 -3.67 3.84
CA ALA A 7 -8.29 -4.34 3.80
C ALA A 7 -7.74 -4.31 2.37
N ILE A 8 -6.45 -4.05 2.26
CA ILE A 8 -5.69 -4.12 1.02
C ILE A 8 -4.90 -5.43 0.99
N VAL A 9 -4.79 -6.02 -0.18
CA VAL A 9 -4.06 -7.27 -0.39
C VAL A 9 -3.22 -7.14 -1.66
N ILE A 10 -2.01 -7.66 -1.61
CA ILE A 10 -1.18 -7.92 -2.78
C ILE A 10 -0.80 -9.39 -2.81
N TYR A 11 -0.53 -9.90 -4.01
CA TYR A 11 -0.05 -11.26 -4.22
C TYR A 11 1.11 -11.25 -5.21
N ASP A 12 2.26 -11.75 -4.77
CA ASP A 12 3.40 -12.06 -5.64
C ASP A 12 3.28 -13.55 -6.07
N PRO A 13 2.96 -13.84 -7.35
CA PRO A 13 2.81 -15.21 -7.82
C PRO A 13 4.15 -15.95 -7.98
N PHE A 14 5.27 -15.25 -8.14
CA PHE A 14 6.58 -15.87 -8.30
C PHE A 14 7.10 -16.38 -6.96
N MET A 15 6.94 -15.57 -5.92
CA MET A 15 7.33 -15.92 -4.55
C MET A 15 6.21 -16.66 -3.80
N ASN A 16 4.99 -16.70 -4.34
CA ASN A 16 3.77 -17.20 -3.71
C ASN A 16 3.50 -16.53 -2.34
N ILE A 17 3.68 -15.21 -2.27
CA ILE A 17 3.53 -14.41 -1.04
C ILE A 17 2.24 -13.59 -1.13
N PHE A 18 1.41 -13.68 -0.09
CA PHE A 18 0.34 -12.73 0.17
C PHE A 18 0.79 -11.73 1.24
N GLN A 19 0.58 -10.44 0.97
CA GLN A 19 0.62 -9.43 2.02
C GLN A 19 -0.74 -8.76 2.12
N GLN A 20 -1.20 -8.59 3.36
CA GLN A 20 -2.48 -8.00 3.67
C GLN A 20 -2.30 -6.93 4.74
N LYS A 21 -3.03 -5.84 4.60
CA LYS A 21 -3.05 -4.79 5.62
C LYS A 21 -4.45 -4.20 5.75
N THR A 22 -4.93 -4.06 6.98
CA THR A 22 -6.16 -3.33 7.26
C THR A 22 -5.89 -1.84 7.35
N LEU A 23 -6.74 -1.04 6.73
CA LEU A 23 -6.63 0.41 6.70
C LEU A 23 -7.46 1.04 7.82
N ASN A 24 -6.88 2.03 8.48
CA ASN A 24 -7.60 2.90 9.41
C ASN A 24 -8.54 3.84 8.64
N GLU A 25 -9.55 4.39 9.33
CA GLU A 25 -10.65 5.15 8.71
C GLU A 25 -10.19 6.32 7.81
N ILE A 26 -9.05 6.94 8.14
CA ILE A 26 -8.50 8.10 7.41
C ILE A 26 -7.99 7.69 6.02
N ILE A 27 -7.40 6.50 5.89
CA ILE A 27 -6.71 6.06 4.67
C ILE A 27 -7.62 5.17 3.82
N GLN A 28 -8.80 4.78 4.33
CA GLN A 28 -9.76 3.92 3.62
C GLN A 28 -10.24 4.48 2.28
N SER A 29 -10.18 5.79 2.04
CA SER A 29 -10.52 6.40 0.75
C SER A 29 -9.39 6.34 -0.28
N PHE A 30 -8.24 5.79 0.10
CA PHE A 30 -7.04 5.64 -0.72
C PHE A 30 -6.61 4.18 -0.75
N GLU A 31 -7.55 3.25 -0.69
CA GLU A 31 -7.31 1.82 -0.55
C GLU A 31 -6.46 1.28 -1.70
N GLU A 32 -6.81 1.60 -2.94
CA GLU A 32 -6.08 1.16 -4.12
C GLU A 32 -4.67 1.76 -4.18
N LEU A 33 -4.53 3.05 -3.92
CA LEU A 33 -3.20 3.69 -3.84
C LEU A 33 -2.36 3.08 -2.72
N SER A 34 -2.99 2.67 -1.62
CA SER A 34 -2.32 2.00 -0.51
C SER A 34 -1.91 0.58 -0.84
N ALA A 35 -2.72 -0.15 -1.62
CA ALA A 35 -2.37 -1.47 -2.15
C ALA A 35 -1.16 -1.39 -3.08
N ILE A 36 -1.15 -0.40 -3.98
CA ILE A 36 -0.01 -0.16 -4.89
C ILE A 36 1.24 0.23 -4.09
N ALA A 37 1.13 1.14 -3.12
CA ALA A 37 2.27 1.48 -2.26
C ALA A 37 2.81 0.25 -1.50
N LEU A 38 1.93 -0.64 -1.03
CA LEU A 38 2.33 -1.90 -0.41
C LEU A 38 3.04 -2.83 -1.41
N ALA A 39 2.60 -2.87 -2.68
CA ALA A 39 3.29 -3.61 -3.73
C ALA A 39 4.70 -3.08 -3.98
N LEU A 40 4.88 -1.76 -4.05
CA LEU A 40 6.21 -1.15 -4.23
C LEU A 40 7.14 -1.46 -3.05
N ASP A 41 6.65 -1.35 -1.81
CA ASP A 41 7.41 -1.73 -0.61
C ASP A 41 7.80 -3.22 -0.65
N HIS A 42 6.90 -4.09 -1.11
CA HIS A 42 7.18 -5.52 -1.28
C HIS A 42 8.30 -5.77 -2.31
N ILE A 43 8.26 -5.08 -3.45
CA ILE A 43 9.29 -5.17 -4.50
C ILE A 43 10.64 -4.70 -3.93
N LEU A 44 10.67 -3.57 -3.24
CA LEU A 44 11.87 -3.03 -2.58
C LEU A 44 12.46 -3.97 -1.52
N GLN A 45 11.67 -4.85 -0.92
CA GLN A 45 12.15 -5.78 0.10
C GLN A 45 12.66 -7.10 -0.48
N HIS A 46 12.10 -7.56 -1.60
CA HIS A 46 12.29 -8.94 -2.07
C HIS A 46 12.97 -9.04 -3.45
N HIS A 47 12.97 -7.98 -4.25
CA HIS A 47 13.41 -8.02 -5.66
C HIS A 47 14.69 -7.20 -5.95
N VAL A 48 15.39 -6.71 -4.93
CA VAL A 48 16.59 -5.85 -5.08
C VAL A 48 17.79 -6.54 -5.72
N ASN A 49 17.84 -7.88 -5.69
CA ASN A 49 18.98 -8.65 -6.18
C ASN A 49 18.90 -8.99 -7.68
N ILE A 50 17.86 -8.55 -8.39
CA ILE A 50 17.68 -8.80 -9.83
C ILE A 50 17.92 -7.46 -10.55
N ILE A 51 19.19 -7.13 -10.80
CA ILE A 51 19.58 -5.88 -11.47
C ILE A 51 19.05 -5.88 -12.91
N GLY A 52 18.32 -4.83 -13.29
CA GLY A 52 17.76 -4.66 -14.64
C GLY A 52 16.42 -5.35 -14.87
N ASP A 53 15.73 -5.74 -13.79
CA ASP A 53 14.44 -6.40 -13.89
C ASP A 53 13.30 -5.43 -14.25
N ARG A 54 12.27 -5.97 -14.88
CA ARG A 54 11.01 -5.28 -15.17
C ARG A 54 9.91 -5.93 -14.36
N THR A 55 9.40 -5.23 -13.37
CA THR A 55 8.31 -5.73 -12.54
C THR A 55 6.97 -5.19 -13.06
N LEU A 56 5.99 -6.08 -13.19
CA LEU A 56 4.63 -5.71 -13.61
C LEU A 56 3.69 -5.69 -12.40
N VAL A 57 3.08 -4.54 -12.13
CA VAL A 57 2.02 -4.37 -11.13
C VAL A 57 0.67 -4.31 -11.84
N LEU A 58 -0.23 -5.20 -11.44
CA LEU A 58 -1.59 -5.30 -11.97
C LEU A 58 -2.58 -4.68 -10.99
N SER A 59 -3.52 -3.87 -11.49
CA SER A 59 -4.65 -3.34 -10.71
C SER A 59 -5.90 -3.27 -11.58
N GLU A 60 -7.07 -3.41 -10.95
CA GLU A 60 -8.36 -3.25 -11.61
C GLU A 60 -8.79 -1.78 -11.77
N ASN A 61 -8.12 -0.85 -11.11
CA ASN A 61 -8.48 0.56 -11.13
C ASN A 61 -7.67 1.36 -12.16
N GLN A 62 -8.16 1.39 -13.40
CA GLN A 62 -7.53 2.11 -14.51
C GLN A 62 -7.28 3.60 -14.22
N SER A 63 -8.22 4.27 -13.54
CA SER A 63 -8.12 5.71 -13.26
C SER A 63 -6.95 6.04 -12.33
N ILE A 64 -6.68 5.16 -11.36
CA ILE A 64 -5.57 5.31 -10.43
C ILE A 64 -4.24 5.05 -11.13
N LEU A 65 -4.18 4.03 -12.00
CA LEU A 65 -2.96 3.77 -12.77
C LEU A 65 -2.60 4.97 -13.66
N GLN A 66 -3.59 5.57 -14.33
CA GLN A 66 -3.38 6.80 -15.10
C GLN A 66 -2.91 7.96 -14.21
N SER A 67 -3.57 8.16 -13.07
CA SER A 67 -3.19 9.21 -12.12
C SER A 67 -1.75 9.05 -11.61
N ILE A 68 -1.29 7.82 -11.35
CA ILE A 68 0.09 7.53 -10.95
C ILE A 68 1.07 7.91 -12.06
N THR A 69 0.79 7.54 -13.31
CA THR A 69 1.69 7.84 -14.43
C THR A 69 1.84 9.33 -14.71
N GLU A 70 0.82 10.12 -14.37
CA GLU A 70 0.79 11.58 -14.56
C GLU A 70 1.16 12.36 -13.29
N MET A 71 1.41 11.68 -12.18
CA MET A 71 1.57 12.27 -10.86
C MET A 71 2.80 13.19 -10.81
N LYS A 72 2.61 14.41 -10.29
CA LYS A 72 3.69 15.36 -10.01
C LYS A 72 3.74 15.66 -8.52
N ILE A 73 4.94 15.94 -8.01
CA ILE A 73 5.12 16.40 -6.64
C ILE A 73 4.65 17.85 -6.55
N ASP A 74 3.73 18.11 -5.63
CA ASP A 74 3.31 19.45 -5.26
C ASP A 74 3.19 19.59 -3.72
N LEU A 75 2.74 20.75 -3.25
CA LEU A 75 2.55 20.98 -1.81
C LEU A 75 1.24 20.34 -1.29
N SER A 76 0.27 20.10 -2.17
CA SER A 76 -1.03 19.48 -1.85
C SER A 76 -1.03 17.96 -1.83
N THR A 77 0.09 17.31 -2.18
CA THR A 77 0.13 15.86 -2.33
C THR A 77 0.00 15.16 -0.97
N THR A 78 -0.98 14.26 -0.87
CA THR A 78 -1.26 13.55 0.38
C THR A 78 -0.11 12.59 0.74
N ILE A 79 -0.05 12.17 2.01
CA ILE A 79 1.02 11.29 2.51
C ILE A 79 1.14 10.01 1.68
N ILE A 80 0.02 9.44 1.22
CA ILE A 80 0.05 8.20 0.43
C ILE A 80 0.66 8.40 -0.96
N HIS A 81 0.41 9.55 -1.60
CA HIS A 81 1.02 9.89 -2.88
C HIS A 81 2.54 10.06 -2.72
N ARG A 82 2.98 10.71 -1.63
CA ARG A 82 4.40 10.84 -1.32
C ARG A 82 5.08 9.48 -1.12
N LYS A 83 4.42 8.54 -0.43
CA LYS A 83 4.93 7.17 -0.27
C LYS A 83 5.09 6.46 -1.61
N LEU A 84 4.08 6.58 -2.48
CA LEU A 84 4.10 5.95 -3.80
C LEU A 84 5.24 6.51 -4.67
N LEU A 85 5.38 7.84 -4.73
CA LEU A 85 6.46 8.49 -5.46
C LEU A 85 7.85 8.13 -4.90
N TRP A 86 7.98 8.04 -3.58
CA TRP A 86 9.21 7.62 -2.92
C TRP A 86 9.57 6.17 -3.28
N GLY A 87 8.59 5.26 -3.25
CA GLY A 87 8.79 3.86 -3.65
C GLY A 87 9.23 3.74 -5.12
N LEU A 88 8.58 4.46 -6.02
CA LEU A 88 8.95 4.50 -7.45
C LEU A 88 10.36 5.05 -7.66
N HIS A 89 10.73 6.12 -6.95
CA HIS A 89 12.07 6.71 -7.03
C HIS A 89 13.13 5.70 -6.60
N ASN A 90 12.94 5.04 -5.45
CA ASN A 90 13.90 4.06 -4.95
C ASN A 90 14.05 2.86 -5.89
N LEU A 91 12.96 2.36 -6.47
CA LEU A 91 13.02 1.26 -7.43
C LEU A 91 13.79 1.67 -8.69
N LYS A 92 13.58 2.90 -9.16
CA LYS A 92 14.33 3.47 -10.27
C LYS A 92 15.83 3.62 -9.95
N ASP A 93 16.18 4.08 -8.75
CA ASP A 93 17.58 4.17 -8.30
C ASP A 93 18.26 2.80 -8.24
N LEU A 94 17.49 1.74 -8.00
CA LEU A 94 17.92 0.34 -8.05
C LEU A 94 17.90 -0.25 -9.47
N ASN A 95 17.60 0.55 -10.49
CA ASN A 95 17.46 0.13 -11.89
C ASN A 95 16.41 -0.98 -12.09
N ILE A 96 15.31 -0.92 -11.33
CA ILE A 96 14.12 -1.75 -11.47
C ILE A 96 13.04 -0.90 -12.15
N ASP A 97 12.55 -1.36 -13.30
CA ASP A 97 11.50 -0.68 -14.05
C ASP A 97 10.13 -1.24 -13.68
N VAL A 98 9.27 -0.42 -13.09
CA VAL A 98 7.92 -0.82 -12.66
C VAL A 98 6.91 -0.42 -13.73
N CYS A 99 6.33 -1.43 -14.37
CA CYS A 99 5.22 -1.26 -15.29
C CYS A 99 3.89 -1.42 -14.57
N PHE A 100 2.91 -0.57 -14.90
CA PHE A 100 1.54 -0.71 -14.43
C PHE A 100 0.64 -1.17 -15.56
N MET A 101 -0.17 -2.19 -15.31
CA MET A 101 -1.15 -2.69 -16.29
C MET A 101 -2.52 -2.82 -15.65
N TRP A 102 -3.51 -2.25 -16.32
CA TRP A 102 -4.90 -2.43 -15.95
C TRP A 102 -5.36 -3.83 -16.33
N VAL A 103 -6.02 -4.50 -15.39
CA VAL A 103 -6.65 -5.80 -15.60
C VAL A 103 -8.10 -5.70 -15.20
N LYS A 104 -9.00 -6.10 -16.10
CA LYS A 104 -10.42 -6.11 -15.78
C LYS A 104 -10.72 -7.19 -14.72
N ALA A 105 -11.50 -6.83 -13.72
CA ALA A 105 -11.99 -7.75 -12.70
C ALA A 105 -12.74 -8.94 -13.33
N HIS A 106 -12.65 -10.11 -12.68
CA HIS A 106 -13.43 -11.31 -13.03
C HIS A 106 -13.20 -11.84 -14.46
N MET A 107 -12.01 -11.62 -15.03
CA MET A 107 -11.63 -12.14 -16.35
C MET A 107 -11.12 -13.59 -16.32
N GLY A 108 -11.24 -14.30 -15.19
CA GLY A 108 -10.70 -15.66 -15.05
C GLY A 108 -9.20 -15.72 -14.77
N ILE A 109 -8.56 -14.61 -14.39
CA ILE A 109 -7.14 -14.58 -14.04
C ILE A 109 -7.00 -15.09 -12.60
N PRO A 110 -6.43 -16.29 -12.37
CA PRO A 110 -6.50 -16.93 -11.06
C PRO A 110 -5.82 -16.14 -9.94
N SER A 111 -4.73 -15.42 -10.26
CA SER A 111 -4.03 -14.57 -9.28
C SER A 111 -4.85 -13.36 -8.85
N ASN A 112 -5.57 -12.72 -9.77
CA ASN A 112 -6.46 -11.59 -9.46
C ASN A 112 -7.61 -12.05 -8.57
N GLU A 113 -8.26 -13.16 -8.93
CA GLU A 113 -9.38 -13.72 -8.15
C GLU A 113 -8.97 -14.13 -6.74
N LYS A 114 -7.74 -14.61 -6.56
CA LYS A 114 -7.19 -14.89 -5.23
C LYS A 114 -7.05 -13.61 -4.39
N VAL A 115 -6.57 -12.51 -4.98
CA VAL A 115 -6.45 -11.21 -4.30
C VAL A 115 -7.83 -10.70 -3.91
N ASP A 116 -8.81 -10.71 -4.83
CA ASP A 116 -10.19 -10.27 -4.57
C ASP A 116 -10.84 -11.05 -3.42
N LYS A 117 -10.64 -12.37 -3.42
CA LYS A 117 -11.15 -13.27 -2.38
C LYS A 117 -10.48 -12.98 -1.04
N ALA A 118 -9.16 -12.81 -1.03
CA ALA A 118 -8.41 -12.50 0.18
C ALA A 118 -8.81 -11.14 0.76
N ALA A 119 -8.95 -10.09 -0.05
CA ALA A 119 -9.38 -8.76 0.40
C ALA A 119 -10.79 -8.78 1.01
N LYS A 120 -11.72 -9.55 0.41
CA LYS A 120 -13.07 -9.74 0.96
C LYS A 120 -13.09 -10.49 2.28
N MET A 121 -12.23 -11.50 2.44
CA MET A 121 -12.11 -12.21 3.72
C MET A 121 -11.49 -11.31 4.79
N ALA A 122 -10.46 -10.57 4.41
CA ALA A 122 -9.74 -9.64 5.25
C ALA A 122 -10.62 -8.52 5.84
N SER A 123 -11.53 -7.96 5.04
CA SER A 123 -12.46 -6.91 5.48
C SER A 123 -13.54 -7.41 6.46
N THR A 124 -13.69 -8.73 6.64
CA THR A 124 -14.61 -9.29 7.65
C THR A 124 -13.95 -9.51 9.02
N LEU A 125 -12.61 -9.48 9.07
CA LEU A 125 -11.87 -9.62 10.31
C LEU A 125 -11.86 -8.26 11.03
N LYS A 126 -12.53 -8.18 12.19
CA LYS A 126 -12.39 -7.04 13.09
C LYS A 126 -10.94 -6.99 13.57
N VAL A 127 -10.20 -5.99 13.13
CA VAL A 127 -8.90 -5.70 13.73
C VAL A 127 -9.18 -5.05 15.07
N GLU A 128 -8.83 -5.74 16.15
CA GLU A 128 -8.57 -5.09 17.43
C GLU A 128 -7.37 -4.18 17.22
N THR A 129 -7.63 -2.93 16.83
CA THR A 129 -6.59 -1.91 16.89
C THR A 129 -6.29 -1.71 18.36
N SER A 130 -5.12 -2.15 18.82
CA SER A 130 -4.55 -1.64 20.06
C SER A 130 -4.23 -0.16 19.81
N GLU A 131 -5.23 0.69 19.93
CA GLU A 131 -5.09 2.13 19.82
C GLU A 131 -4.25 2.59 20.99
N CYS A 132 -2.96 2.82 20.75
CA CYS A 132 -2.22 3.80 21.54
C CYS A 132 -2.80 5.14 21.10
N ALA A 133 -3.66 5.72 21.94
CA ALA A 133 -4.29 6.99 21.60
C ALA A 133 -3.19 8.04 21.41
N PRO A 134 -3.36 9.02 20.50
CA PRO A 134 -2.39 10.12 20.36
C PRO A 134 -2.09 10.82 21.69
N SER A 135 -3.05 10.81 22.64
CA SER A 135 -2.88 11.27 24.02
C SER A 135 -1.82 10.48 24.79
N ASP A 136 -1.72 9.17 24.58
CA ASP A 136 -0.76 8.30 25.26
C ASP A 136 0.66 8.62 24.78
N ILE A 137 0.82 8.86 23.47
CA ILE A 137 2.08 9.33 22.88
C ILE A 137 2.43 10.73 23.40
N TYR A 138 1.47 11.65 23.41
CA TYR A 138 1.67 13.02 23.91
C TYR A 138 2.11 13.04 25.38
N LEU A 139 1.53 12.19 26.24
CA LEU A 139 1.92 12.05 27.64
C LEU A 139 3.34 11.53 27.82
N VAL A 140 3.75 10.54 27.02
CA VAL A 140 5.13 10.03 27.01
C VAL A 140 6.11 11.11 26.56
N PHE A 141 5.77 11.85 25.50
CA PHE A 141 6.61 12.92 24.96
C PHE A 141 6.76 14.08 25.97
N LYS A 142 5.64 14.48 26.61
CA LYS A 142 5.60 15.51 27.65
C LYS A 142 6.45 15.10 28.86
N ARG A 143 6.34 13.86 29.35
CA ARG A 143 7.16 13.38 30.48
C ARG A 143 8.66 13.45 30.19
N LYS A 144 9.10 13.14 28.96
CA LYS A 144 10.53 13.24 28.59
C LYS A 144 11.04 14.68 28.50
N LEU A 145 10.21 15.61 28.01
CA LEU A 145 10.59 17.02 27.88
C LEU A 145 10.64 17.75 29.23
N PHE A 146 9.74 17.41 30.16
CA PHE A 146 9.58 18.17 31.41
C PHE A 146 10.20 17.51 32.66
N ASN A 147 10.66 16.25 32.59
CA ASN A 147 11.36 15.59 33.70
C ASN A 147 12.90 15.51 33.51
N SER A 148 13.47 16.36 32.64
CA SER A 148 14.93 16.48 32.44
C SER A 148 15.55 17.64 33.23
N GLY A 149 14.90 18.07 34.32
CA GLY A 149 15.37 19.12 35.23
C GLY A 149 15.73 18.56 36.59
#